data_AF-A0AA41VAX4-F1
#
_entry.id   AF-A0AA41VAX4-F1
#
_cell.length_a   1.000
_cell.length_b   1.000
_cell.length_c   1.000
_cell.angle_alpha   90.00
_cell.angle_beta   90.00
_cell.angle_gamma   90.00
#
_symmetry.space_group_name_H-M   'P 1'
#
loop_
_entity.id
_entity.type
_entity.pdbx_description
1 polymer ?
#
loop_
_entity_poly.entity_id
_entity_poly.type
_entity_poly.pdbx_seq_one_letter_code
_entity_poly.pdbx_strand_id
1 'polypeptide(L)'
;MCFSFARMMELEEGSGSEASDTELLEKARVIEISEGTMRHDAGNVASAEKLISRNSWCSIIYRRGQKQLTRLFLKEAEHALHLCLSEEQN
;
A
#
# COMPACT_ATOMS: atom_id res chain seq x y z
N MET A 1 -9.00 -24.42 8.13
CA MET A 1 -7.76 -23.65 8.41
C MET A 1 -7.96 -22.24 7.84
N CYS A 2 -7.86 -21.20 8.68
CA CYS A 2 -8.26 -19.81 8.37
C CYS A 2 -7.10 -18.97 7.80
N PHE A 3 -6.39 -19.48 6.79
CA PHE A 3 -5.12 -18.89 6.32
C PHE A 3 -5.25 -17.60 5.49
N SER A 4 -6.45 -17.21 5.06
CA SER A 4 -6.68 -16.15 4.08
C SER A 4 -6.79 -14.74 4.69
N PHE A 5 -7.53 -14.57 5.79
CA PHE A 5 -7.74 -13.25 6.39
C PHE A 5 -6.57 -12.81 7.28
N ALA A 6 -5.95 -13.74 8.01
CA ALA A 6 -4.90 -13.44 8.98
C ALA A 6 -3.68 -12.75 8.35
N ARG A 7 -3.17 -13.25 7.22
CA ARG A 7 -2.03 -12.61 6.53
C ARG A 7 -2.35 -11.21 6.01
N MET A 8 -3.56 -10.99 5.51
CA MET A 8 -3.97 -9.66 5.04
C MET A 8 -4.12 -8.69 6.22
N MET A 9 -4.70 -9.16 7.32
CA MET A 9 -4.87 -8.40 8.55
C MET A 9 -3.53 -8.05 9.21
N GLU A 10 -2.54 -8.96 9.19
CA GLU A 10 -1.16 -8.70 9.63
C GLU A 10 -0.49 -7.58 8.81
N LEU A 11 -0.70 -7.55 7.48
CA LEU A 11 -0.21 -6.46 6.64
C LEU A 11 -0.85 -5.11 7.01
N GLU A 12 -2.11 -5.09 7.46
CA GLU A 12 -2.82 -3.88 7.85
C GLU A 12 -2.45 -3.38 9.26
N GLU A 13 -2.27 -4.29 10.23
CA GLU A 13 -2.02 -3.97 11.64
C GLU A 13 -0.74 -3.14 11.85
N GLY A 14 0.30 -3.39 11.04
CA GLY A 14 1.55 -2.64 11.10
C GLY A 14 1.62 -1.39 10.23
N SER A 15 0.65 -1.16 9.35
CA SER A 15 0.86 -0.20 8.24
C SER A 15 -0.35 0.57 7.73
N GLY A 16 -1.52 0.33 8.30
CA GLY A 16 -2.79 0.94 7.90
C GLY A 16 -3.44 0.19 6.73
N SER A 17 -4.60 0.67 6.29
CA SER A 17 -5.35 0.09 5.17
C SER A 17 -4.77 0.49 3.80
N GLU A 18 -5.17 -0.21 2.73
CA GLU A 18 -4.85 0.19 1.34
C GLU A 18 -5.34 1.63 1.03
N ALA A 19 -6.49 2.03 1.59
CA ALA A 19 -7.03 3.38 1.44
C ALA A 19 -6.11 4.43 2.08
N SER A 20 -5.59 4.14 3.28
CA SER A 20 -4.61 5.00 3.94
C SER A 20 -3.35 5.17 3.10
N ASP A 21 -2.87 4.11 2.44
CA ASP A 21 -1.71 4.19 1.54
C ASP A 21 -2.01 5.08 0.32
N THR A 22 -3.22 4.98 -0.20
CA THR A 22 -3.68 5.80 -1.34
C THR A 22 -3.74 7.28 -0.96
N GLU A 23 -4.34 7.61 0.18
CA GLU A 23 -4.37 8.99 0.68
C GLU A 23 -2.97 9.55 0.93
N LEU A 24 -2.05 8.74 1.46
CA LEU A 24 -0.66 9.15 1.69
C LEU A 24 0.06 9.47 0.37
N LEU A 25 -0.20 8.70 -0.69
CA LEU A 25 0.37 8.95 -2.02
C LEU A 25 -0.25 10.17 -2.70
N GLU A 26 -1.56 10.40 -2.54
CA GLU A 26 -2.26 11.55 -3.11
C GLU A 26 -1.86 12.87 -2.46
N LYS A 27 -1.65 12.86 -1.13
CA LYS A 27 -1.24 14.04 -0.35
C LYS A 27 0.28 14.30 -0.42
N ALA A 28 1.04 13.36 -0.96
CA ALA A 28 2.49 13.46 -1.08
C ALA A 28 2.92 14.23 -2.33
N ARG A 29 3.53 15.40 -2.15
CA ARG A 29 4.42 15.96 -3.18
C ARG A 29 5.80 15.33 -3.03
N VAL A 30 6.24 14.62 -4.06
CA VAL A 30 7.59 14.03 -4.13
C VAL A 30 8.58 15.19 -4.21
N ILE A 31 9.45 15.35 -3.21
CA ILE A 31 10.61 16.20 -3.43
C ILE A 31 11.52 15.44 -4.39
N GLU A 32 11.62 15.89 -5.64
CA GLU A 32 12.82 15.64 -6.43
C GLU A 32 13.97 16.39 -5.77
N ILE A 33 14.52 15.82 -4.69
CA ILE A 33 15.86 16.20 -4.26
C ILE A 33 16.76 15.52 -5.27
N SER A 34 17.10 16.29 -6.31
CA SER A 34 18.35 16.12 -7.06
C SER A 34 19.42 15.73 -6.05
N GLU A 35 20.07 14.58 -6.25
CA GLU A 35 21.14 14.11 -5.39
C GLU A 35 22.21 15.21 -5.25
N GLY A 36 22.20 15.91 -4.12
CA GLY A 36 23.16 16.97 -3.80
C GLY A 36 22.55 18.37 -3.79
N THR A 37 22.68 19.05 -2.65
CA THR A 37 22.29 20.46 -2.37
C THR A 37 20.79 20.57 -2.04
N MET A 38 20.38 20.72 -0.78
CA MET A 38 20.54 21.94 0.01
C MET A 38 20.57 21.64 1.51
N ARG A 39 21.67 22.01 2.17
CA ARG A 39 21.59 22.55 3.53
C ARG A 39 21.21 24.03 3.39
N HIS A 40 20.39 24.54 4.32
CA HIS A 40 19.83 25.90 4.39
C HIS A 40 18.64 26.10 3.43
N ASP A 41 17.42 26.45 3.82
CA ASP A 41 16.99 27.33 4.91
C ASP A 41 15.76 26.83 5.66
N ALA A 42 15.82 27.00 6.98
CA ALA A 42 14.66 27.07 7.84
C ALA A 42 13.99 28.44 7.64
N GLY A 43 12.98 28.53 6.77
CA GLY A 43 12.33 29.82 6.53
C GLY A 43 11.21 29.82 5.50
N ASN A 44 10.11 29.09 5.75
CA ASN A 44 8.73 29.54 5.53
C ASN A 44 7.75 28.37 5.69
N VAL A 45 7.15 28.31 6.86
CA VAL A 45 5.99 27.47 7.19
C VAL A 45 4.74 28.15 6.63
N ALA A 46 4.33 27.83 5.40
CA ALA A 46 3.04 28.26 4.86
C ALA A 46 2.53 27.40 3.68
N SER A 47 2.62 26.08 3.80
CA SER A 47 1.61 25.13 3.30
C SER A 47 2.03 23.76 3.81
N ALA A 48 1.21 23.15 4.66
CA ALA A 48 1.50 21.87 5.29
C ALA A 48 1.38 20.69 4.30
N GLU A 49 1.95 20.83 3.11
CA GLU A 49 2.15 19.72 2.18
C GLU A 49 3.32 18.90 2.72
N LYS A 50 2.99 17.75 3.33
CA LYS A 50 3.95 16.83 3.92
C LYS A 50 4.85 16.29 2.82
N LEU A 51 5.98 16.94 2.63
CA LEU A 51 7.00 16.51 1.68
C LEU A 51 7.54 15.14 2.10
N ILE A 52 7.49 14.17 1.20
CA ILE A 52 7.93 12.79 1.46
C ILE A 52 9.24 12.50 0.73
N SER A 53 10.13 11.75 1.35
CA SER A 53 11.36 11.28 0.69
C SER A 53 11.02 10.22 -0.36
N ARG A 54 11.85 10.12 -1.41
CA ARG A 54 11.69 9.10 -2.46
C ARG A 54 11.60 7.68 -1.89
N ASN A 55 12.48 7.33 -0.95
CA ASN A 55 12.46 6.00 -0.32
C ASN A 55 11.13 5.74 0.40
N SER A 56 10.63 6.72 1.15
CA SER A 56 9.35 6.57 1.84
C SER A 56 8.18 6.47 0.87
N TRP A 57 8.21 7.19 -0.25
CA TRP A 57 7.20 7.07 -1.32
C TRP A 57 7.23 5.68 -1.96
N CYS A 58 8.42 5.18 -2.32
CA CYS A 58 8.60 3.84 -2.84
C CYS A 58 8.12 2.75 -1.86
N SER A 59 8.39 2.90 -0.56
CA SER A 59 7.90 1.97 0.46
C SER A 59 6.37 1.93 0.56
N ILE A 60 5.70 3.08 0.45
CA ILE A 60 4.22 3.14 0.47
C ILE A 60 3.64 2.45 -0.76
N ILE A 61 4.22 2.66 -1.95
CA ILE A 61 3.78 1.98 -3.19
C ILE A 61 3.94 0.46 -3.07
N TYR A 62 5.13 0.01 -2.64
CA TYR A 62 5.41 -1.42 -2.50
C TYR A 62 4.37 -2.09 -1.59
N ARG A 63 4.12 -1.48 -0.44
CA ARG A 63 3.15 -1.95 0.54
C ARG A 63 1.72 -1.98 0.01
N ARG A 64 1.27 -0.91 -0.65
CA ARG A 64 -0.04 -0.86 -1.30
C ARG A 64 -0.19 -2.02 -2.30
N GLY A 65 0.84 -2.24 -3.11
CA GLY A 65 0.89 -3.35 -4.07
C GLY A 65 0.77 -4.72 -3.40
N GLN A 66 1.47 -4.96 -2.28
CA GLN A 66 1.35 -6.22 -1.53
C GLN A 66 -0.08 -6.49 -1.05
N LYS A 67 -0.77 -5.45 -0.52
CA LYS A 67 -2.17 -5.56 -0.09
C LYS A 67 -3.10 -5.87 -1.26
N GLN A 68 -2.94 -5.14 -2.37
CA GLN A 68 -3.72 -5.35 -3.59
C GLN A 68 -3.55 -6.75 -4.17
N LEU A 69 -2.31 -7.23 -4.27
CA LEU A 69 -2.00 -8.56 -4.77
C LEU A 69 -2.58 -9.65 -3.87
N THR A 70 -2.45 -9.50 -2.55
CA THR A 70 -3.01 -10.45 -1.59
C THR A 70 -4.53 -10.52 -1.74
N ARG A 71 -5.21 -9.37 -1.80
CA ARG A 71 -6.67 -9.30 -1.99
C ARG A 71 -7.11 -9.98 -3.30
N LEU A 72 -6.43 -9.70 -4.41
CA LEU A 72 -6.75 -10.30 -5.71
C LEU A 72 -6.53 -11.81 -5.72
N PHE A 73 -5.41 -12.27 -5.15
CA PHE A 73 -5.11 -13.68 -5.03
C PHE A 73 -6.19 -14.43 -4.23
N LEU A 74 -6.64 -13.86 -3.10
CA LEU A 74 -7.69 -14.46 -2.29
C LEU A 74 -9.01 -14.56 -3.05
N LYS A 75 -9.41 -13.49 -3.75
CA LYS A 75 -10.63 -13.48 -4.57
C LYS A 75 -10.57 -14.57 -5.66
N GLU A 76 -9.42 -14.72 -6.30
CA GLU A 76 -9.24 -15.75 -7.33
C GLU A 76 -9.24 -17.16 -6.72
N ALA A 77 -8.61 -17.36 -5.57
CA ALA A 77 -8.62 -18.64 -4.87
C ALA A 77 -10.02 -19.05 -4.41
N GLU A 78 -10.83 -18.10 -3.92
CA GLU A 78 -12.24 -18.34 -3.57
C GLU A 78 -13.08 -18.68 -4.80
N HIS A 79 -12.86 -17.98 -5.92
CA HIS A 79 -13.53 -18.27 -7.18
C HIS A 79 -13.18 -19.68 -7.71
N ALA A 80 -11.89 -20.04 -7.71
CA ALA A 80 -11.43 -21.37 -8.10
C ALA A 80 -12.04 -22.46 -7.20
N LEU A 81 -12.11 -22.22 -5.89
CA LEU A 81 -12.75 -23.14 -4.94
C LEU A 81 -14.24 -23.36 -5.27
N HIS A 82 -14.99 -22.29 -5.55
CA HIS A 82 -16.40 -22.41 -5.93
C HIS A 82 -16.59 -23.20 -7.23
N LEU A 83 -15.71 -23.01 -8.22
CA LEU A 83 -15.77 -23.80 -9.46
C LEU A 83 -15.59 -25.30 -9.16
N CYS A 84 -14.55 -25.68 -8.41
CA CYS A 84 -14.32 -27.07 -8.04
C CYS A 84 -15.53 -27.70 -7.31
N LEU A 85 -16.13 -26.97 -6.35
CA LEU A 85 -17.30 -27.46 -5.62
C LEU A 85 -18.55 -27.60 -6.51
N SER A 86 -18.72 -26.70 -7.48
CA SER A 86 -19.83 -26.77 -8.43
C SER A 86 -19.69 -27.89 -9.46
N GLU A 87 -18.46 -28.25 -9.82
CA GLU A 87 -18.14 -29.37 -10.71
C GLU A 87 -18.33 -30.72 -10.01
N GLU A 88 -18.07 -30.83 -8.70
CA GLU A 88 -18.27 -32.07 -7.93
C GLU A 88 -19.75 -32.41 -7.65
N GLN A 89 -20.67 -31.47 -7.84
CA GLN A 89 -22.11 -31.65 -7.59
C GLN A 89 -22.93 -31.95 -8.85
N ASN A 90 -22.28 -32.07 -10.00
CA ASN A 90 -22.88 -32.33 -11.31
C ASN A 90 -22.38 -33.68 -11.86
#